data_AF-A0A509CRQ1-F1
#
_entry.id   AF-A0A509CRQ1-F1
#
_cell.length_a   1.000
_cell.length_b   1.000
_cell.length_c   1.000
_cell.angle_alpha   90.00
_cell.angle_beta   90.00
_cell.angle_gamma   90.00
#
_symmetry.space_group_name_H-M   'P 1'
#
loop_
_entity.id
_entity.type
_entity.pdbx_description
1 polymer ?
#
loop_
_entity_poly.entity_id
_entity_poly.type
_entity_poly.pdbx_seq_one_letter_code
_entity_poly.pdbx_strand_id
1 'polypeptide(L)'
;MQNYGIELRGIAFDTMLESYILNSVAGRHDMDSLSDRWLKHKTITFEDIAGKGKNQLTFNQIALEEAGRYAAEDADVTLQLHLKMWPELQQHKGPLNVFENIEMPLVPVLSRVERNGVKIDPAVLHKHSEEITLRLAELEKKAHDIAGEAFNLSSTKQLQTILFEKQGIKPLKKTPGGAPSTSEEVLEELALDYPLPKVILEYRGLAKLKSTYTDKLPLMINPKTGRVHTSYHQAVTATGRLSSTDPNLQNIPVRNEEGRRIRQAFIAPEDYLIVSADYSQIELRIMAHLSRDKGLLTAFAEGKDIHRANGGGSLWLAAG
;
A
#
# COMPACT_ATOMS: atom_id res chain seq x y z
N MET A 1 -22.45 1.78 -14.13
CA MET A 1 -23.04 2.86 -14.97
C MET A 1 -22.16 3.28 -16.14
N GLN A 2 -20.91 3.73 -15.93
CA GLN A 2 -20.05 4.19 -17.05
C GLN A 2 -19.75 3.14 -18.13
N ASN A 3 -19.74 1.85 -17.80
CA ASN A 3 -19.65 0.77 -18.80
C ASN A 3 -20.79 0.80 -19.83
N TYR A 4 -21.87 1.52 -19.54
CA TYR A 4 -23.05 1.72 -20.38
C TYR A 4 -23.21 3.19 -20.82
N GLY A 5 -22.14 4.00 -20.75
CA GLY A 5 -22.19 5.40 -21.19
C GLY A 5 -22.96 6.35 -20.27
N ILE A 6 -23.31 5.92 -19.05
CA ILE A 6 -24.03 6.74 -18.07
C ILE A 6 -23.04 7.35 -17.07
N GLU A 7 -23.04 8.69 -16.99
CA GLU A 7 -22.32 9.45 -15.97
C GLU A 7 -23.18 9.63 -14.72
N LEU A 8 -22.78 8.99 -13.62
CA LEU A 8 -23.43 9.18 -12.33
C LEU A 8 -23.03 10.56 -11.76
N ARG A 9 -24.02 11.40 -11.47
CA ARG A 9 -23.87 12.72 -10.86
C ARG A 9 -24.64 12.75 -9.53
N GLY A 10 -24.41 13.80 -8.73
CA GLY A 10 -25.04 13.91 -7.42
C GLY A 10 -24.55 12.86 -6.43
N ILE A 11 -23.29 12.43 -6.56
CA ILE A 11 -22.62 11.53 -5.60
C ILE A 11 -22.32 12.36 -4.34
N ALA A 12 -23.33 12.50 -3.49
CA ALA A 12 -23.32 13.41 -2.35
C ALA A 12 -22.86 12.73 -1.05
N PHE A 13 -23.21 11.45 -0.86
CA PHE A 13 -22.95 10.72 0.37
C PHE A 13 -22.45 9.31 0.07
N ASP A 14 -21.50 8.85 0.87
CA ASP A 14 -20.98 7.49 0.89
C ASP A 14 -20.78 7.10 2.36
N THR A 15 -21.53 6.10 2.83
CA THR A 15 -21.55 5.70 4.25
C THR A 15 -20.22 5.11 4.72
N MET A 16 -19.41 4.55 3.81
CA MET A 16 -18.06 4.12 4.15
C MET A 16 -17.20 5.34 4.52
N LEU A 17 -17.30 6.42 3.74
CA LEU A 17 -16.56 7.66 3.97
C LEU A 17 -17.11 8.47 5.15
N GLU A 18 -18.43 8.47 5.36
CA GLU A 18 -19.03 9.05 6.57
C GLU A 18 -18.47 8.39 7.83
N SER A 19 -18.47 7.05 7.87
CA SER A 19 -17.91 6.33 9.00
C SER A 19 -16.41 6.56 9.15
N TYR A 20 -15.67 6.64 8.05
CA TYR A 20 -14.22 6.83 8.07
C TYR A 20 -13.83 8.19 8.64
N ILE A 21 -14.53 9.25 8.22
CA ILE A 21 -14.26 10.60 8.70
C ILE A 21 -14.74 10.83 10.13
N LEU A 22 -15.82 10.15 10.57
CA LEU A 22 -16.21 10.14 11.97
C LEU A 22 -15.09 9.58 12.86
N ASN A 23 -14.52 8.42 12.50
CA ASN A 23 -13.40 7.84 13.21
C ASN A 23 -12.70 6.73 12.38
N SER A 24 -11.54 7.04 11.82
CA SER A 24 -10.77 6.14 10.94
C SER A 24 -10.20 4.89 11.62
N VAL A 25 -10.21 4.83 12.95
CA VAL A 25 -9.72 3.69 13.74
C VAL A 25 -10.81 2.99 14.56
N ALA A 26 -12.09 3.33 14.33
CA ALA A 26 -13.22 2.70 15.02
C ALA A 26 -13.39 1.20 14.69
N GLY A 27 -12.75 0.73 13.62
CA GLY A 27 -12.84 -0.63 13.12
C GLY A 27 -12.93 -0.64 11.60
N ARG A 28 -13.48 -1.72 11.04
CA ARG A 28 -13.73 -1.81 9.60
C ARG A 28 -14.89 -0.90 9.17
N HIS A 29 -14.84 -0.43 7.93
CA HIS A 29 -15.82 0.49 7.34
C HIS A 29 -16.68 -0.14 6.24
N ASP A 30 -16.65 -1.48 6.09
CA ASP A 30 -17.60 -2.21 5.25
C ASP A 30 -19.01 -2.23 5.86
N MET A 31 -20.03 -2.36 4.99
CA MET A 31 -21.44 -2.24 5.37
C MET A 31 -21.85 -3.21 6.48
N ASP A 32 -21.40 -4.47 6.44
CA ASP A 32 -21.71 -5.46 7.47
C ASP A 32 -21.22 -5.02 8.86
N SER A 33 -19.97 -4.54 8.91
CA SER A 33 -19.38 -4.00 10.14
C SER A 33 -20.10 -2.73 10.62
N LEU A 34 -20.52 -1.87 9.71
CA LEU A 34 -21.25 -0.64 10.04
C LEU A 34 -22.67 -0.94 10.53
N SER A 35 -23.38 -1.85 9.88
CA SER A 35 -24.74 -2.27 10.27
C SER A 35 -24.76 -2.85 11.68
N ASP A 36 -23.82 -3.74 12.03
CA ASP A 36 -23.74 -4.28 13.38
C ASP A 36 -23.39 -3.20 14.43
N ARG A 37 -22.45 -2.29 14.08
CA ARG A 37 -22.02 -1.23 14.98
C ARG A 37 -23.13 -0.22 15.27
N TRP A 38 -23.78 0.31 14.23
CA TRP A 38 -24.70 1.45 14.30
C TRP A 38 -26.17 1.06 14.38
N LEU A 39 -26.55 -0.06 13.78
CA LEU A 39 -27.95 -0.53 13.71
C LEU A 39 -28.21 -1.75 14.60
N LYS A 40 -27.16 -2.42 15.10
CA LYS A 40 -27.27 -3.71 15.80
C LYS A 40 -27.98 -4.77 14.94
N HIS A 41 -27.77 -4.66 13.63
CA HIS A 41 -28.39 -5.50 12.62
C HIS A 41 -27.31 -6.24 11.84
N LYS A 42 -27.45 -7.56 11.72
CA LYS A 42 -26.56 -8.38 10.89
C LYS A 42 -27.16 -8.51 9.50
N THR A 43 -26.44 -8.00 8.51
CA THR A 43 -26.79 -8.09 7.09
C THR A 43 -26.65 -9.50 6.56
N ILE A 44 -27.37 -9.77 5.47
CA ILE A 44 -27.18 -10.94 4.60
C ILE A 44 -25.82 -10.78 3.92
N THR A 45 -24.91 -11.73 4.12
CA THR A 45 -23.59 -11.67 3.48
C THR A 45 -23.67 -12.18 2.05
N PHE A 46 -22.73 -11.75 1.19
CA PHE A 46 -22.65 -12.30 -0.17
C PHE A 46 -22.45 -13.83 -0.17
N GLU A 47 -21.74 -14.37 0.83
CA GLU A 47 -21.53 -15.81 0.97
C GLU A 47 -22.83 -16.57 1.32
N ASP A 48 -23.81 -15.93 1.95
CA ASP A 48 -25.10 -16.56 2.27
C ASP A 48 -25.93 -16.84 1.02
N ILE A 49 -25.86 -15.95 0.02
CA ILE A 49 -26.62 -16.08 -1.24
C ILE A 49 -25.82 -16.72 -2.39
N ALA A 50 -24.49 -16.57 -2.39
CA ALA A 50 -23.62 -17.02 -3.48
C ALA A 50 -22.80 -18.26 -3.10
N GLY A 51 -22.73 -18.63 -1.83
CA GLY A 51 -21.85 -19.70 -1.34
C GLY A 51 -20.38 -19.26 -1.23
N LYS A 52 -19.46 -20.23 -1.16
CA LYS A 52 -18.02 -20.00 -0.93
C LYS A 52 -17.11 -20.80 -1.86
N GLY A 53 -15.87 -20.33 -2.00
CA GLY A 53 -14.80 -21.05 -2.69
C GLY A 53 -14.95 -21.06 -4.22
N LYS A 54 -14.33 -22.04 -4.88
CA LYS A 54 -14.28 -22.12 -6.36
C LYS A 54 -15.64 -22.31 -7.03
N ASN A 55 -16.62 -22.83 -6.28
CA ASN A 55 -17.99 -23.05 -6.74
C ASN A 55 -18.95 -21.94 -6.30
N GLN A 56 -18.43 -20.82 -5.77
CA GLN A 56 -19.24 -19.65 -5.46
C GLN A 56 -19.93 -19.15 -6.73
N LEU A 57 -21.23 -18.90 -6.63
CA LEU A 57 -22.07 -18.44 -7.73
C LEU A 57 -21.74 -16.99 -8.09
N THR A 58 -21.89 -16.64 -9.36
CA THR A 58 -21.97 -15.24 -9.78
C THR A 58 -23.40 -14.73 -9.59
N PHE A 59 -23.57 -13.42 -9.35
CA PHE A 59 -24.87 -12.84 -8.97
C PHE A 59 -26.01 -13.13 -9.98
N ASN A 60 -25.68 -13.29 -11.26
CA ASN A 60 -26.63 -13.65 -12.32
C ASN A 60 -27.14 -15.11 -12.27
N GLN A 61 -26.60 -15.96 -11.39
CA GLN A 61 -27.01 -17.34 -11.16
C GLN A 61 -27.92 -17.49 -9.93
N ILE A 62 -28.11 -16.41 -9.16
CA ILE A 62 -28.88 -16.42 -7.91
C ILE A 62 -30.36 -16.24 -8.24
N ALA A 63 -31.23 -16.94 -7.49
CA ALA A 63 -32.68 -16.80 -7.64
C ALA A 63 -33.13 -15.37 -7.38
N LEU A 64 -34.12 -14.90 -8.15
CA LEU A 64 -34.53 -13.48 -8.16
C LEU A 64 -34.92 -12.96 -6.77
N GLU A 65 -35.67 -13.75 -5.99
CA GLU A 65 -36.11 -13.35 -4.64
C GLU A 65 -34.92 -13.23 -3.67
N GLU A 66 -33.97 -14.15 -3.71
CA GLU A 66 -32.79 -14.10 -2.84
C GLU A 66 -31.85 -12.95 -3.23
N ALA A 67 -31.63 -12.76 -4.54
CA ALA A 67 -30.90 -11.61 -5.05
C ALA A 67 -31.57 -10.27 -4.68
N GLY A 68 -32.91 -10.24 -4.76
CA GLY A 68 -33.73 -9.09 -4.41
C GLY A 68 -33.63 -8.73 -2.93
N ARG A 69 -33.72 -9.71 -2.03
CA ARG A 69 -33.57 -9.50 -0.58
C ARG A 69 -32.21 -8.92 -0.21
N TYR A 70 -31.13 -9.51 -0.73
CA TYR A 70 -29.77 -9.01 -0.51
C TYR A 70 -29.59 -7.57 -1.05
N ALA A 71 -29.93 -7.35 -2.32
CA ALA A 71 -29.71 -6.04 -2.95
C ALA A 71 -30.62 -4.93 -2.37
N ALA A 72 -31.84 -5.25 -1.96
CA ALA A 72 -32.74 -4.30 -1.32
C ALA A 72 -32.29 -3.97 0.12
N GLU A 73 -31.79 -4.96 0.86
CA GLU A 73 -31.23 -4.75 2.19
C GLU A 73 -30.00 -3.83 2.13
N ASP A 74 -29.08 -4.02 1.19
CA ASP A 74 -27.94 -3.12 0.98
C ASP A 74 -28.38 -1.66 0.86
N ALA A 75 -29.42 -1.40 0.06
CA ALA A 75 -29.94 -0.05 -0.15
C ALA A 75 -30.63 0.53 1.11
N ASP A 76 -31.46 -0.27 1.79
CA ASP A 76 -32.15 0.13 3.01
C ASP A 76 -31.17 0.41 4.16
N VAL A 77 -30.26 -0.52 4.42
CA VAL A 77 -29.23 -0.40 5.45
C VAL A 77 -28.33 0.79 5.18
N THR A 78 -27.90 1.01 3.92
CA THR A 78 -27.09 2.18 3.56
C THR A 78 -27.82 3.49 3.87
N LEU A 79 -29.13 3.59 3.56
CA LEU A 79 -29.90 4.78 3.89
C LEU A 79 -30.04 4.97 5.40
N GLN A 80 -30.31 3.91 6.15
CA GLN A 80 -30.40 3.98 7.62
C GLN A 80 -29.07 4.37 8.27
N LEU A 81 -27.95 3.86 7.75
CA LEU A 81 -26.61 4.23 8.18
C LEU A 81 -26.36 5.73 7.95
N HIS A 82 -26.65 6.23 6.74
CA HIS A 82 -26.54 7.65 6.42
C HIS A 82 -27.38 8.52 7.37
N LEU A 83 -28.65 8.16 7.59
CA LEU A 83 -29.55 8.90 8.48
C LEU A 83 -29.05 8.96 9.93
N LYS A 84 -28.20 8.03 10.36
CA LYS A 84 -27.56 8.06 11.68
C LYS A 84 -26.22 8.80 11.69
N MET A 85 -25.36 8.55 10.71
CA MET A 85 -23.99 9.07 10.70
C MET A 85 -23.90 10.52 10.23
N TRP A 86 -24.75 10.93 9.29
CA TRP A 86 -24.74 12.29 8.76
C TRP A 86 -25.01 13.37 9.83
N PRO A 87 -26.01 13.24 10.72
CA PRO A 87 -26.19 14.16 11.83
C PRO A 87 -24.98 14.25 12.78
N GLU A 88 -24.31 13.12 13.05
CA GLU A 88 -23.10 13.08 13.87
C GLU A 88 -21.94 13.83 13.19
N LEU A 89 -21.77 13.65 11.89
CA LEU A 89 -20.70 14.27 11.12
C LEU A 89 -20.83 15.81 11.08
N GLN A 90 -22.08 16.31 11.07
CA GLN A 90 -22.37 17.75 11.11
C GLN A 90 -22.02 18.44 12.43
N GLN A 91 -21.81 17.70 13.52
CA GLN A 91 -21.49 18.28 14.83
C GLN A 91 -20.11 18.96 14.84
N HIS A 92 -19.21 18.59 13.93
CA HIS A 92 -17.85 19.11 13.87
C HIS A 92 -17.49 19.64 12.48
N LYS A 93 -17.25 20.96 12.39
CA LYS A 93 -16.91 21.62 11.12
C LYS A 93 -15.64 21.09 10.45
N GLY A 94 -14.66 20.62 11.22
CA GLY A 94 -13.39 20.08 10.69
C GLY A 94 -13.60 18.80 9.86
N PRO A 95 -14.07 17.70 10.49
CA PRO A 95 -14.45 16.48 9.79
C PRO A 95 -15.44 16.71 8.65
N LEU A 96 -16.49 17.52 8.88
CA LEU A 96 -17.47 17.86 7.83
C LEU A 96 -16.80 18.47 6.60
N ASN A 97 -15.88 19.44 6.79
CA ASN A 97 -15.15 20.05 5.69
C ASN A 97 -14.28 19.05 4.92
N VAL A 98 -13.63 18.12 5.60
CA VAL A 98 -12.83 17.07 4.94
C VAL A 98 -13.73 16.14 4.13
N PHE A 99 -14.87 15.72 4.68
CA PHE A 99 -15.82 14.87 3.97
C PHE A 99 -16.37 15.55 2.70
N GLU A 100 -16.91 16.77 2.84
CA GLU A 100 -17.59 17.47 1.74
C GLU A 100 -16.64 17.97 0.65
N ASN A 101 -15.44 18.44 1.02
CA ASN A 101 -14.56 19.15 0.09
C ASN A 101 -13.33 18.33 -0.33
N ILE A 102 -13.05 17.19 0.33
CA ILE A 102 -11.91 16.33 0.00
C ILE A 102 -12.40 14.94 -0.37
N GLU A 103 -13.06 14.22 0.54
CA GLU A 103 -13.36 12.79 0.33
C GLU A 103 -14.43 12.54 -0.74
N MET A 104 -15.59 13.20 -0.63
CA MET A 104 -16.69 13.00 -1.60
C MET A 104 -16.32 13.44 -3.03
N PRO A 105 -15.68 14.61 -3.25
CA PRO A 105 -15.20 14.99 -4.58
C PRO A 105 -14.14 14.05 -5.16
N LEU A 106 -13.39 13.35 -4.31
CA LEU A 106 -12.34 12.41 -4.72
C LEU A 106 -12.90 11.08 -5.24
N VAL A 107 -14.09 10.64 -4.81
CA VAL A 107 -14.74 9.38 -5.26
C VAL A 107 -14.77 9.24 -6.79
N PRO A 108 -15.37 10.17 -7.56
CA PRO A 108 -15.40 10.04 -9.01
C PRO A 108 -14.02 10.19 -9.67
N VAL A 109 -13.06 10.87 -9.01
CA VAL A 109 -11.68 10.98 -9.49
C VAL A 109 -10.99 9.63 -9.40
N LEU A 110 -11.06 8.95 -8.25
CA LEU A 110 -10.47 7.62 -8.07
C LEU A 110 -11.09 6.61 -9.03
N SER A 111 -12.42 6.62 -9.19
CA SER A 111 -13.09 5.77 -10.17
C SER A 111 -12.52 5.95 -11.59
N ARG A 112 -12.25 7.20 -12.02
CA ARG A 112 -11.61 7.45 -13.33
C ARG A 112 -10.16 6.97 -13.36
N VAL A 113 -9.37 7.23 -12.32
CA VAL A 113 -7.96 6.81 -12.26
C VAL A 113 -7.84 5.28 -12.34
N GLU A 114 -8.64 4.55 -11.56
CA GLU A 114 -8.67 3.09 -11.59
C GLU A 114 -9.09 2.55 -12.96
N ARG A 115 -10.17 3.11 -13.54
CA ARG A 115 -10.70 2.68 -14.85
C ARG A 115 -9.76 3.01 -16.00
N ASN A 116 -9.00 4.10 -15.92
CA ASN A 116 -7.96 4.41 -16.90
C ASN A 116 -6.87 3.35 -16.87
N GLY A 117 -6.48 2.89 -15.67
CA GLY A 117 -5.39 1.93 -15.48
C GLY A 117 -4.05 2.44 -16.01
N VAL A 118 -3.03 1.60 -15.90
CA VAL A 118 -1.66 1.88 -16.34
C VAL A 118 -1.18 0.87 -17.36
N LYS A 119 -0.49 1.33 -18.40
CA LYS A 119 0.10 0.44 -19.42
C LYS A 119 1.41 -0.09 -18.88
N ILE A 120 1.57 -1.41 -18.98
CA ILE A 120 2.77 -2.11 -18.56
C ILE A 120 3.31 -2.91 -19.74
N ASP A 121 4.63 -2.92 -19.92
CA ASP A 121 5.32 -3.80 -20.85
C ASP A 121 5.64 -5.15 -20.17
N PRO A 122 4.94 -6.24 -20.52
CA PRO A 122 5.18 -7.54 -19.93
C PRO A 122 6.53 -8.14 -20.36
N ALA A 123 7.07 -7.78 -21.53
CA ALA A 123 8.34 -8.32 -22.02
C ALA A 123 9.52 -7.78 -21.20
N VAL A 124 9.48 -6.49 -20.85
CA VAL A 124 10.45 -5.87 -19.95
C VAL A 124 10.46 -6.57 -18.59
N LEU A 125 9.28 -6.85 -18.03
CA LEU A 125 9.15 -7.55 -16.74
C LEU A 125 9.60 -9.00 -16.81
N HIS A 126 9.30 -9.71 -17.90
CA HIS A 126 9.71 -11.10 -18.08
C HIS A 126 11.23 -11.23 -18.14
N LYS A 127 11.89 -10.42 -18.97
CA LYS A 127 13.35 -10.35 -19.05
C LYS A 127 13.98 -10.03 -17.69
N HIS A 128 13.40 -9.08 -16.95
CA HIS A 128 13.88 -8.73 -15.61
C HIS A 128 13.71 -9.89 -14.63
N SER A 129 12.61 -10.64 -14.70
CA SER A 129 12.38 -11.84 -13.87
C SER A 129 13.44 -12.93 -14.13
N GLU A 130 13.82 -13.17 -15.39
CA GLU A 130 14.89 -14.12 -15.74
C GLU A 130 16.23 -13.69 -15.15
N GLU A 131 16.62 -12.43 -15.30
CA GLU A 131 17.86 -11.89 -14.76
C GLU A 131 17.91 -11.96 -13.22
N ILE A 132 16.80 -11.63 -12.54
CA ILE A 132 16.72 -11.77 -11.08
C ILE A 132 16.86 -13.25 -10.68
N THR A 133 16.28 -14.18 -11.44
CA THR A 133 16.39 -15.62 -11.16
C THR A 133 17.84 -16.09 -11.16
N LEU A 134 18.63 -15.68 -12.15
CA LEU A 134 20.05 -15.99 -12.22
C LEU A 134 20.82 -15.40 -11.03
N ARG A 135 20.57 -14.13 -10.71
CA ARG A 135 21.25 -13.44 -9.60
C ARG A 135 20.88 -14.01 -8.23
N LEU A 136 19.64 -14.47 -8.05
CA LEU A 136 19.22 -15.19 -6.83
C LEU A 136 19.99 -16.49 -6.66
N ALA A 137 20.17 -17.27 -7.72
CA ALA A 137 20.96 -18.50 -7.68
C ALA A 137 22.45 -18.22 -7.35
N GLU A 138 23.02 -17.15 -7.90
CA GLU A 138 24.38 -16.72 -7.56
C GLU A 138 24.52 -16.31 -6.09
N LEU A 139 23.59 -15.51 -5.57
CA LEU A 139 23.59 -15.05 -4.18
C LEU A 139 23.38 -16.20 -3.21
N GLU A 140 22.52 -17.16 -3.54
CA GLU A 140 22.32 -18.38 -2.77
C GLU A 140 23.63 -19.19 -2.68
N LYS A 141 24.29 -19.43 -3.81
CA LYS A 141 25.59 -20.11 -3.83
C LYS A 141 26.63 -19.38 -2.98
N LYS A 142 26.76 -18.05 -3.14
CA LYS A 142 27.66 -17.22 -2.33
C LYS A 142 27.35 -17.32 -0.83
N ALA A 143 26.07 -17.34 -0.46
CA ALA A 143 25.68 -17.47 0.94
C ALA A 143 26.04 -18.86 1.51
N HIS A 144 25.84 -19.93 0.73
CA HIS A 144 26.25 -21.29 1.12
C HIS A 144 27.77 -21.40 1.26
N ASP A 145 28.53 -20.80 0.34
CA ASP A 145 30.00 -20.77 0.40
C ASP A 145 30.51 -20.04 1.66
N ILE A 146 29.89 -18.93 2.05
CA ILE A 146 30.26 -18.18 3.28
C ILE A 146 29.82 -18.92 4.55
N ALA A 147 28.66 -19.57 4.53
CA ALA A 147 28.13 -20.31 5.68
C ALA A 147 28.79 -21.68 5.89
N GLY A 148 29.38 -22.25 4.84
CA GLY A 148 29.98 -23.59 4.83
C GLY A 148 28.96 -24.73 4.71
N GLU A 149 27.68 -24.42 4.52
CA GLU A 149 26.61 -25.40 4.34
C GLU A 149 25.41 -24.82 3.57
N ALA A 150 24.57 -25.71 3.03
CA ALA A 150 23.34 -25.32 2.38
C ALA A 150 22.24 -25.00 3.40
N PHE A 151 21.53 -23.90 3.19
CA PHE A 151 20.37 -23.51 3.97
C PHE A 151 19.43 -22.62 3.13
N ASN A 152 18.21 -22.46 3.59
CA ASN A 152 17.19 -21.61 2.98
C ASN A 152 17.30 -20.17 3.47
N LEU A 153 17.72 -19.26 2.59
CA LEU A 153 17.87 -17.82 2.84
C LEU A 153 16.54 -17.10 3.13
N SER A 154 15.39 -17.69 2.80
CA SER A 154 14.07 -17.16 3.16
C SER A 154 13.63 -17.58 4.56
N SER A 155 14.28 -18.57 5.19
CA SER A 155 13.90 -19.09 6.50
C SER A 155 14.58 -18.29 7.62
N THR A 156 13.78 -17.53 8.37
CA THR A 156 14.25 -16.78 9.55
C THR A 156 14.92 -17.68 10.58
N LYS A 157 14.39 -18.89 10.79
CA LYS A 157 14.93 -19.85 11.75
C LYS A 157 16.32 -20.36 11.33
N GLN A 158 16.49 -20.76 10.07
CA GLN A 158 17.79 -21.25 9.61
C GLN A 158 18.84 -20.13 9.64
N LEU A 159 18.44 -18.90 9.27
CA LEU A 159 19.31 -17.74 9.36
C LEU A 159 19.77 -17.43 10.79
N GLN A 160 18.89 -17.55 11.77
CA GLN A 160 19.26 -17.39 13.18
C GLN A 160 20.33 -18.41 13.60
N THR A 161 20.15 -19.67 13.23
CA THR A 161 21.11 -20.74 13.51
C THR A 161 22.46 -20.47 12.84
N ILE A 162 22.48 -20.10 11.55
CA ILE A 162 23.74 -19.81 10.85
C ILE A 162 24.47 -18.62 11.47
N LEU A 163 23.79 -17.48 11.61
CA LEU A 163 24.41 -16.22 12.02
C LEU A 163 24.84 -16.26 13.49
N PHE A 164 23.96 -16.69 14.39
CA PHE A 164 24.18 -16.51 15.82
C PHE A 164 24.77 -17.74 16.51
N GLU A 165 24.45 -18.96 16.04
CA GLU A 165 24.97 -20.19 16.66
C GLU A 165 26.25 -20.64 15.98
N LYS A 166 26.28 -20.75 14.65
CA LYS A 166 27.44 -21.29 13.91
C LYS A 166 28.55 -20.26 13.71
N GLN A 167 28.22 -19.05 13.27
CA GLN A 167 29.20 -17.97 13.11
C GLN A 167 29.47 -17.22 14.42
N GLY A 168 28.68 -17.46 15.47
CA GLY A 168 28.87 -16.86 16.80
C GLY A 168 28.65 -15.34 16.84
N ILE A 169 27.94 -14.78 15.87
CA ILE A 169 27.62 -13.35 15.84
C ILE A 169 26.70 -13.05 17.03
N LYS A 170 26.95 -11.95 17.75
CA LYS A 170 26.07 -11.56 18.87
C LYS A 170 24.79 -10.92 18.34
N PRO A 171 23.59 -11.35 18.78
CA PRO A 171 22.34 -10.70 18.40
C PRO A 171 22.28 -9.25 18.90
N LEU A 172 21.96 -8.32 18.00
CA LEU A 172 21.79 -6.90 18.33
C LEU A 172 20.42 -6.59 18.95
N LYS A 173 19.37 -7.22 18.40
CA LYS A 173 17.99 -7.09 18.88
C LYS A 173 17.33 -8.47 18.97
N LYS A 174 16.26 -8.55 19.78
CA LYS A 174 15.39 -9.73 19.88
C LYS A 174 13.99 -9.39 19.40
N THR A 175 13.31 -10.38 18.84
CA THR A 175 11.88 -10.32 18.53
C THR A 175 11.05 -10.26 19.82
N PRO A 176 9.77 -9.87 19.77
CA PRO A 176 8.88 -9.93 20.94
C PRO A 176 8.82 -11.32 21.60
N GLY A 177 9.01 -12.39 20.81
CA GLY A 177 9.10 -13.77 21.29
C GLY A 177 10.47 -14.19 21.86
N GLY A 178 11.40 -13.25 22.03
CA GLY A 178 12.71 -13.50 22.65
C GLY A 178 13.79 -14.10 21.73
N ALA A 179 13.43 -14.54 20.53
CA ALA A 179 14.40 -15.06 19.55
C ALA A 179 15.24 -13.93 18.93
N PRO A 180 16.52 -14.16 18.57
CA PRO A 180 17.35 -13.19 17.86
C PRO A 180 16.69 -12.62 16.61
N SER A 181 16.69 -11.30 16.42
CA SER A 181 16.06 -10.70 15.25
C SER A 181 16.92 -10.87 13.99
N THR A 182 16.27 -11.22 12.88
CA THR A 182 16.85 -11.17 11.52
C THR A 182 16.06 -10.21 10.63
N SER A 183 15.55 -9.13 11.22
CA SER A 183 14.90 -8.03 10.50
C SER A 183 15.89 -7.33 9.56
N GLU A 184 15.36 -6.62 8.56
CA GLU A 184 16.15 -5.85 7.59
C GLU A 184 17.12 -4.90 8.31
N GLU A 185 16.63 -4.08 9.24
CA GLU A 185 17.43 -3.16 10.08
C GLU A 185 18.60 -3.86 10.80
N VAL A 186 18.37 -5.04 11.39
CA VAL A 186 19.42 -5.76 12.14
C VAL A 186 20.45 -6.37 11.20
N LEU A 187 20.01 -6.89 10.05
CA LEU A 187 20.93 -7.40 9.04
C LEU A 187 21.74 -6.26 8.40
N GLU A 188 21.19 -5.05 8.28
CA GLU A 188 21.90 -3.87 7.75
C GLU A 188 23.03 -3.45 8.68
N GLU A 189 22.77 -3.43 9.98
CA GLU A 189 23.80 -3.13 10.99
C GLU A 189 24.89 -4.21 11.00
N LEU A 190 24.52 -5.50 10.96
CA LEU A 190 25.48 -6.60 10.86
C LEU A 190 26.26 -6.60 9.54
N ALA A 191 25.68 -6.08 8.44
CA ALA A 191 26.33 -6.04 7.14
C ALA A 191 27.51 -5.05 7.06
N LEU A 192 27.67 -4.18 8.06
CA LEU A 192 28.84 -3.31 8.19
C LEU A 192 30.12 -4.11 8.46
N ASP A 193 30.00 -5.17 9.26
CA ASP A 193 31.14 -5.98 9.73
C ASP A 193 31.18 -7.38 9.10
N TYR A 194 30.02 -7.93 8.69
CA TYR A 194 29.89 -9.33 8.27
C TYR A 194 29.39 -9.46 6.82
N PRO A 195 30.05 -10.28 5.98
CA PRO A 195 29.68 -10.42 4.57
C PRO A 195 28.37 -11.20 4.35
N LEU A 196 28.04 -12.18 5.20
CA LEU A 196 26.85 -13.01 5.04
C LEU A 196 25.53 -12.21 5.16
N PRO A 197 25.32 -11.36 6.19
CA PRO A 197 24.16 -10.47 6.27
C PRO A 197 23.96 -9.59 5.03
N LYS A 198 25.05 -9.08 4.44
CA LYS A 198 25.00 -8.28 3.21
C LYS A 198 24.42 -9.07 2.03
N VAL A 199 24.89 -10.31 1.83
CA VAL A 199 24.37 -11.21 0.78
C VAL A 199 22.90 -11.56 1.02
N ILE A 200 22.52 -11.83 2.27
CA ILE A 200 21.13 -12.16 2.63
C ILE A 200 20.18 -10.99 2.38
N LEU A 201 20.59 -9.77 2.72
CA LEU A 201 19.81 -8.56 2.45
C LEU A 201 19.54 -8.39 0.96
N GLU A 202 20.59 -8.51 0.13
CA GLU A 202 20.47 -8.41 -1.32
C GLU A 202 19.53 -9.50 -1.87
N TYR A 203 19.71 -10.75 -1.43
CA TYR A 203 18.86 -11.88 -1.82
C TYR A 203 17.39 -11.63 -1.47
N ARG A 204 17.10 -11.24 -0.23
CA ARG A 204 15.72 -10.99 0.23
C ARG A 204 15.08 -9.82 -0.50
N GLY A 205 15.86 -8.75 -0.75
CA GLY A 205 15.42 -7.61 -1.55
C GLY A 205 14.99 -8.04 -2.94
N LEU A 206 15.85 -8.78 -3.66
CA LEU A 206 15.56 -9.29 -5.00
C LEU A 206 14.40 -10.28 -5.03
N ALA A 207 14.35 -11.24 -4.11
CA ALA A 207 13.30 -12.24 -4.04
C ALA A 207 11.92 -11.61 -3.79
N LYS A 208 11.84 -10.63 -2.89
CA LYS A 208 10.61 -9.85 -2.65
C LYS A 208 10.21 -9.07 -3.89
N LEU A 209 11.16 -8.41 -4.54
CA LEU A 209 10.93 -7.59 -5.73
C LEU A 209 10.43 -8.44 -6.91
N LYS A 210 10.98 -9.66 -7.08
CA LYS A 210 10.55 -10.63 -8.09
C LYS A 210 9.12 -11.11 -7.85
N SER A 211 8.87 -11.67 -6.67
CA SER A 211 7.58 -12.28 -6.31
C SER A 211 6.44 -11.27 -6.15
N THR A 212 6.75 -10.02 -5.82
CA THR A 212 5.75 -8.95 -5.64
C THR A 212 5.42 -8.25 -6.95
N TYR A 213 6.42 -8.03 -7.81
CA TYR A 213 6.26 -7.19 -9.00
C TYR A 213 6.51 -7.93 -10.31
N THR A 214 7.73 -8.41 -10.57
CA THR A 214 8.07 -8.93 -11.92
C THR A 214 7.24 -10.13 -12.33
N ASP A 215 6.89 -11.01 -11.38
CA ASP A 215 6.09 -12.21 -11.66
C ASP A 215 4.58 -11.92 -11.64
N LYS A 216 4.13 -10.97 -10.80
CA LYS A 216 2.70 -10.72 -10.58
C LYS A 216 2.10 -9.70 -11.56
N LEU A 217 2.82 -8.61 -11.85
CA LEU A 217 2.30 -7.52 -12.67
C LEU A 217 1.84 -7.97 -14.06
N PRO A 218 2.56 -8.87 -14.79
CA PRO A 218 2.10 -9.34 -16.10
C PRO A 218 0.76 -10.10 -16.02
N LEU A 219 0.51 -10.81 -14.91
CA LEU A 219 -0.72 -11.57 -14.70
C LEU A 219 -1.93 -10.68 -14.35
N MET A 220 -1.67 -9.42 -13.98
CA MET A 220 -2.70 -8.44 -13.61
C MET A 220 -3.16 -7.58 -14.81
N ILE A 221 -2.63 -7.84 -16.01
CA ILE A 221 -3.07 -7.14 -17.22
C ILE A 221 -4.49 -7.59 -17.56
N ASN A 222 -5.42 -6.65 -17.54
CA ASN A 222 -6.81 -6.94 -17.86
C ASN A 222 -6.94 -7.23 -19.38
N PRO A 223 -7.46 -8.40 -19.79
CA PRO A 223 -7.56 -8.77 -21.19
C PRO A 223 -8.42 -7.82 -22.04
N LYS A 224 -9.38 -7.10 -21.43
CA LYS A 224 -10.28 -6.20 -22.13
C LYS A 224 -9.63 -4.87 -22.50
N THR A 225 -8.72 -4.38 -21.67
CA THR A 225 -8.11 -3.04 -21.82
C THR A 225 -6.63 -3.09 -22.18
N GLY A 226 -5.96 -4.22 -21.95
CA GLY A 226 -4.50 -4.35 -22.09
C GLY A 226 -3.72 -3.55 -21.04
N ARG A 227 -4.35 -3.20 -19.91
CA ARG A 227 -3.78 -2.35 -18.85
C ARG A 227 -3.95 -3.01 -17.48
N VAL A 228 -3.13 -2.58 -16.53
CA VAL A 228 -3.27 -2.96 -15.12
C VAL A 228 -4.15 -1.93 -14.41
N HIS A 229 -5.10 -2.40 -13.61
CA HIS A 229 -6.05 -1.57 -12.87
C HIS A 229 -5.86 -1.80 -11.37
N THR A 230 -5.08 -0.94 -10.72
CA THR A 230 -4.90 -0.98 -9.26
C THR A 230 -6.20 -0.60 -8.54
N SER A 231 -6.39 -1.08 -7.33
CA SER A 231 -7.48 -0.65 -6.44
C SER A 231 -6.95 0.33 -5.41
N TYR A 232 -7.50 1.54 -5.37
CA TYR A 232 -7.20 2.55 -4.36
C TYR A 232 -8.21 2.46 -3.23
N HIS A 233 -7.72 2.36 -2.00
CA HIS A 233 -8.58 2.31 -0.82
C HIS A 233 -8.52 3.65 -0.09
N GLN A 234 -9.67 4.32 -0.03
CA GLN A 234 -9.84 5.63 0.57
C GLN A 234 -10.05 5.56 2.09
N ALA A 235 -10.78 4.55 2.58
CA ALA A 235 -11.19 4.40 3.97
C ALA A 235 -10.43 3.29 4.73
N VAL A 236 -9.10 3.24 4.62
CA VAL A 236 -8.28 2.17 5.23
C VAL A 236 -7.20 2.69 6.19
N THR A 237 -6.40 3.68 5.79
CA THR A 237 -5.29 4.12 6.63
C THR A 237 -5.79 4.98 7.79
N ALA A 238 -5.14 4.96 8.95
CA ALA A 238 -5.57 5.81 10.07
C ALA A 238 -5.38 7.32 9.80
N THR A 239 -4.46 7.68 8.91
CA THR A 239 -3.97 9.06 8.71
C THR A 239 -4.63 9.80 7.54
N GLY A 240 -5.57 9.20 6.81
CA GLY A 240 -6.18 9.82 5.64
C GLY A 240 -5.43 9.58 4.31
N ARG A 241 -4.32 8.83 4.32
CA ARG A 241 -3.62 8.50 3.07
C ARG A 241 -4.38 7.43 2.29
N LEU A 242 -4.44 7.58 0.98
CA LEU A 242 -4.82 6.48 0.11
C LEU A 242 -3.85 5.32 0.31
N SER A 243 -4.37 4.10 0.23
CA SER A 243 -3.55 2.90 0.05
C SER A 243 -3.89 2.26 -1.29
N SER A 244 -3.06 1.33 -1.77
CA SER A 244 -3.31 0.63 -3.04
C SER A 244 -3.05 -0.88 -2.94
N THR A 245 -3.83 -1.67 -3.65
CA THR A 245 -3.63 -3.13 -3.80
C THR A 245 -3.83 -3.58 -5.25
N ASP A 246 -3.34 -4.78 -5.54
CA ASP A 246 -3.55 -5.50 -6.81
C ASP A 246 -3.28 -4.69 -8.09
N PRO A 247 -2.07 -4.13 -8.27
CA PRO A 247 -0.90 -4.15 -7.37
C PRO A 247 -0.84 -2.92 -6.44
N ASN A 248 -0.04 -3.00 -5.37
CA ASN A 248 0.29 -1.82 -4.57
C ASN A 248 1.32 -0.95 -5.31
N LEU A 249 0.85 0.04 -6.06
CA LEU A 249 1.70 0.93 -6.86
C LEU A 249 2.46 1.95 -6.01
N GLN A 250 2.02 2.23 -4.79
CA GLN A 250 2.69 3.18 -3.89
C GLN A 250 4.03 2.66 -3.37
N ASN A 251 4.16 1.33 -3.25
CA ASN A 251 5.32 0.69 -2.63
C ASN A 251 6.41 0.27 -3.63
N ILE A 252 6.34 0.69 -4.91
CA ILE A 252 7.37 0.37 -5.90
C ILE A 252 8.64 1.16 -5.55
N PRO A 253 9.76 0.48 -5.21
CA PRO A 253 10.97 1.15 -4.73
C PRO A 253 11.46 2.27 -5.66
N VAL A 254 11.86 3.41 -5.07
CA VAL A 254 12.29 4.64 -5.79
C VAL A 254 13.81 4.74 -5.92
N ARG A 255 14.52 4.37 -4.85
CA ARG A 255 15.94 4.71 -4.65
C ARG A 255 16.91 3.59 -5.02
N ASN A 256 16.42 2.39 -5.33
CA ASN A 256 17.26 1.28 -5.77
C ASN A 256 17.18 1.07 -7.30
N GLU A 257 18.23 0.49 -7.87
CA GLU A 257 18.35 0.24 -9.31
C GLU A 257 17.25 -0.71 -9.81
N GLU A 258 17.00 -1.80 -9.07
CA GLU A 258 15.98 -2.80 -9.42
C GLU A 258 14.56 -2.23 -9.43
N GLY A 259 14.24 -1.32 -8.51
CA GLY A 259 12.96 -0.61 -8.50
C GLY A 259 12.81 0.34 -9.67
N ARG A 260 13.90 1.01 -10.08
CA ARG A 260 13.89 1.82 -11.31
C ARG A 260 13.62 0.96 -12.56
N ARG A 261 14.19 -0.25 -12.62
CA ARG A 261 13.93 -1.20 -13.72
C ARG A 261 12.47 -1.66 -13.75
N ILE A 262 11.85 -1.93 -12.60
CA ILE A 262 10.40 -2.19 -12.56
C ILE A 262 9.62 -1.01 -13.14
N ARG A 263 9.96 0.23 -12.76
CA ARG A 263 9.28 1.42 -13.27
C ARG A 263 9.44 1.63 -14.77
N GLN A 264 10.54 1.17 -15.37
CA GLN A 264 10.73 1.23 -16.82
C GLN A 264 9.69 0.38 -17.58
N ALA A 265 9.10 -0.63 -16.92
CA ALA A 265 8.00 -1.38 -17.50
C ALA A 265 6.68 -0.57 -17.55
N PHE A 266 6.55 0.53 -16.81
CA PHE A 266 5.38 1.40 -16.83
C PHE A 266 5.55 2.41 -17.97
N ILE A 267 4.89 2.13 -19.10
CA ILE A 267 5.13 2.83 -20.36
C ILE A 267 3.95 3.72 -20.74
N ALA A 268 4.21 4.74 -21.56
CA ALA A 268 3.17 5.47 -22.25
C ALA A 268 2.66 4.68 -23.47
N PRO A 269 1.41 4.88 -23.92
CA PRO A 269 1.01 4.48 -25.26
C PRO A 269 1.78 5.28 -26.33
N GLU A 270 1.69 4.83 -27.58
CA GLU A 270 2.28 5.52 -28.74
C GLU A 270 1.79 6.96 -28.80
N ASP A 271 2.66 7.90 -29.17
CA ASP A 271 2.44 9.35 -29.21
C ASP A 271 2.18 10.04 -27.85
N TYR A 272 2.38 9.34 -26.72
CA TYR A 272 2.24 9.90 -25.38
C TYR A 272 3.54 9.80 -24.57
N LEU A 273 3.60 10.58 -23.49
CA LEU A 273 4.69 10.56 -22.51
C LEU A 273 4.13 10.32 -21.10
N ILE A 274 4.94 9.70 -20.23
CA ILE A 274 4.66 9.64 -18.80
C ILE A 274 5.17 10.93 -18.15
N VAL A 275 4.28 11.61 -17.41
CA VAL A 275 4.61 12.80 -16.62
C VAL A 275 4.51 12.44 -15.14
N SER A 276 5.54 12.78 -14.37
CA SER A 276 5.57 12.61 -12.92
C SER A 276 5.54 13.98 -12.25
N ALA A 277 4.56 14.19 -11.38
CA ALA A 277 4.45 15.38 -10.55
C ALA A 277 4.49 14.96 -9.07
N ASP A 278 5.48 15.44 -8.32
CA ASP A 278 5.74 15.04 -6.94
C ASP A 278 5.86 16.26 -6.03
N TYR A 279 5.27 16.20 -4.84
CA TYR A 279 5.43 17.24 -3.84
C TYR A 279 6.73 17.03 -3.06
N SER A 280 7.76 17.81 -3.42
CA SER A 280 9.07 17.74 -2.79
C SER A 280 9.00 17.98 -1.28
N GLN A 281 9.22 16.91 -0.51
CA GLN A 281 9.31 16.91 0.96
C GLN A 281 8.09 17.55 1.65
N ILE A 282 6.87 17.25 1.17
CA ILE A 282 5.64 17.86 1.69
C ILE A 282 5.48 17.75 3.21
N GLU A 283 5.83 16.59 3.80
CA GLU A 283 5.74 16.37 5.25
C GLU A 283 6.66 17.31 6.03
N LEU A 284 7.88 17.53 5.52
CA LEU A 284 8.86 18.39 6.16
C LEU A 284 8.48 19.88 6.03
N ARG A 285 7.83 20.25 4.92
CA ARG A 285 7.23 21.58 4.73
C ARG A 285 6.05 21.82 5.68
N ILE A 286 5.17 20.82 5.84
CA ILE A 286 4.08 20.87 6.82
C ILE A 286 4.64 21.01 8.23
N MET A 287 5.68 20.24 8.59
CA MET A 287 6.36 20.35 9.88
C MET A 287 6.90 21.77 10.12
N ALA A 288 7.58 22.37 9.14
CA ALA A 288 8.08 23.74 9.24
C ALA A 288 6.94 24.76 9.45
N HIS A 289 5.82 24.57 8.77
CA HIS A 289 4.64 25.42 8.93
C HIS A 289 4.01 25.27 10.33
N LEU A 290 3.85 24.03 10.81
CA LEU A 290 3.26 23.73 12.11
C LEU A 290 4.14 24.19 13.28
N SER A 291 5.47 24.01 13.18
CA SER A 291 6.42 24.46 14.21
C SER A 291 6.65 25.96 14.19
N ARG A 292 6.36 26.63 13.05
CA ARG A 292 6.66 28.05 12.79
C ARG A 292 8.15 28.39 12.96
N ASP A 293 9.02 27.40 12.82
CA ASP A 293 10.46 27.59 12.95
C ASP A 293 10.99 28.50 11.82
N LYS A 294 11.55 29.65 12.20
CA LYS A 294 12.03 30.64 11.22
C LYS A 294 13.17 30.09 10.37
N GLY A 295 14.02 29.23 10.92
CA GLY A 295 15.14 28.63 10.20
C GLY A 295 14.65 27.73 9.06
N LEU A 296 13.76 26.80 9.36
CA LEU A 296 13.15 25.89 8.39
C LEU A 296 12.31 26.64 7.35
N LEU A 297 11.50 27.61 7.78
CA LEU A 297 10.70 28.43 6.86
C LEU A 297 11.58 29.22 5.87
N THR A 298 12.66 29.84 6.37
CA THR A 298 13.61 30.60 5.53
C THR A 298 14.36 29.66 4.59
N ALA A 299 14.82 28.51 5.09
CA ALA A 299 15.52 27.51 4.27
C ALA A 299 14.66 27.03 3.11
N PHE A 300 13.37 26.73 3.34
CA PHE A 300 12.44 26.37 2.28
C PHE A 300 12.12 27.53 1.33
N ALA A 301 11.98 28.75 1.83
CA ALA A 301 11.68 29.93 1.01
C ALA A 301 12.84 30.29 0.07
N GLU A 302 14.08 30.10 0.51
CA GLU A 302 15.29 30.34 -0.27
C GLU A 302 15.71 29.14 -1.14
N GLY A 303 14.96 28.03 -1.13
CA GLY A 303 15.27 26.83 -1.91
C GLY A 303 16.54 26.10 -1.46
N LYS A 304 16.98 26.29 -0.20
CA LYS A 304 18.13 25.60 0.37
C LYS A 304 17.80 24.13 0.64
N ASP A 305 18.78 23.25 0.44
CA ASP A 305 18.64 21.83 0.80
C ASP A 305 18.75 21.65 2.32
N ILE A 306 17.63 21.31 2.94
CA ILE A 306 17.51 21.16 4.40
C ILE A 306 18.27 19.92 4.90
N HIS A 307 18.45 18.90 4.06
CA HIS A 307 19.27 17.74 4.41
C HIS A 307 20.75 18.12 4.51
N ARG A 308 21.21 19.08 3.71
CA ARG A 308 22.56 19.67 3.86
C ARG A 308 22.63 20.70 4.99
N ALA A 309 21.57 21.47 5.23
CA ALA A 309 21.52 22.44 6.33
C ALA A 309 21.60 21.76 7.70
N ASN A 310 20.99 20.58 7.85
CA ASN A 310 21.07 19.77 9.08
C ASN A 310 22.38 18.95 9.20
N GLY A 311 23.18 18.86 8.14
CA GLY A 311 24.47 18.15 8.14
C GLY A 311 25.62 18.93 8.79
N GLY A 312 25.41 20.20 9.17
CA GLY A 312 26.41 21.06 9.81
C GLY A 312 26.04 21.55 11.21
N GLY A 313 24.96 21.04 11.80
CA GLY A 313 24.46 21.48 13.10
C GLY A 313 24.02 20.28 13.92
N SER A 314 24.89 19.89 14.86
CA SER A 314 24.64 18.99 15.96
C SER A 314 23.24 19.15 16.54
N LEU A 315 22.66 18.01 16.94
CA LEU A 315 21.81 17.84 18.12
C LEU A 315 21.40 19.14 18.83
N TRP A 316 20.08 19.34 18.98
CA TRP A 316 19.44 19.90 20.17
C TRP A 316 20.42 20.18 21.32
N LEU A 317 20.97 21.40 21.37
CA LEU A 317 21.67 21.91 22.52
C LEU A 317 21.09 23.28 22.85
N ALA A 318 20.54 23.33 24.05
CA ALA A 318 19.96 24.46 24.75
C ALA A 318 20.68 25.79 24.52
N ALA A 319 19.89 26.86 24.33
CA ALA A 319 19.98 28.11 25.09
C ALA A 319 18.95 29.12 24.56
N GLY A 320 18.07 29.62 25.44
CA GLY A 320 17.16 30.73 25.20
C GLY A 320 15.76 30.49 25.74
#